data_AF-A0A954G062-F1
#
_entry.id   AF-A0A954G062-F1
#
_cell.length_a   1.000
_cell.length_b   1.000
_cell.length_c   1.000
_cell.angle_alpha   90.00
_cell.angle_beta   90.00
_cell.angle_gamma   90.00
#
_symmetry.space_group_name_H-M   'P 1'
#
loop_
_entity.id
_entity.type
_entity.pdbx_description
1 polymer ?
#
loop_
_entity_poly.entity_id
_entity_poly.type
_entity_poly.pdbx_seq_one_letter_code
_entity_poly.pdbx_strand_id
1 'polypeptide(L)'
;AMIVRWPGKVKPGSISDAMVEYVDVTPTFIDAAGGELDPVLDGSSFLPVLTGKTNQHKNFTYGIMTTRGIINGSDQYAIRTVRDKQYRLIWNLNHDAEFSNVCMHTDYYQSMIEAGKAGDAKARLLVEKYKTRPEFELYDCAADPLEMNNLAGDLKYKEVMQRLNQRLTTWMQEQGDQGIETERDAILRQEKFKDLTREQAMKRFKRNRNRSENE
;
A
#
# COMPACT_ATOMS: atom_id res chain seq x y z
N ALA A 1 -7.47 -0.15 -11.73
CA ALA A 1 -7.26 -0.02 -13.18
C ALA A 1 -6.93 1.43 -13.51
N MET A 2 -6.03 1.67 -14.48
CA MET A 2 -5.75 3.01 -15.01
C MET A 2 -6.39 3.10 -16.40
N ILE A 3 -7.10 4.20 -16.68
CA ILE A 3 -7.74 4.45 -17.98
C ILE A 3 -7.17 5.75 -18.53
N VAL A 4 -6.70 5.71 -19.79
CA VAL A 4 -6.12 6.86 -20.47
C VAL A 4 -6.87 7.09 -21.78
N ARG A 5 -7.17 8.36 -22.07
CA ARG A 5 -7.76 8.78 -23.35
C ARG A 5 -6.94 9.93 -23.93
N TRP A 6 -6.25 9.67 -25.03
CA TRP A 6 -5.52 10.71 -25.76
C TRP A 6 -5.69 10.53 -27.28
N PRO A 7 -6.67 11.24 -27.89
CA PRO A 7 -6.94 11.16 -29.31
C PRO A 7 -5.69 11.46 -30.15
N GLY A 8 -5.44 10.64 -31.17
CA GLY A 8 -4.30 10.80 -32.08
C GLY A 8 -2.93 10.41 -31.51
N LYS A 9 -2.84 10.02 -30.23
CA LYS A 9 -1.58 9.57 -29.59
C LYS A 9 -1.67 8.17 -29.00
N VAL A 10 -2.76 7.87 -28.31
CA VAL A 10 -3.04 6.53 -27.76
C VAL A 10 -4.03 5.83 -28.68
N LYS A 11 -3.71 4.59 -29.09
CA LYS A 11 -4.60 3.77 -29.93
C LYS A 11 -5.88 3.44 -29.14
N PRO A 12 -7.08 3.79 -29.63
CA PRO A 12 -8.32 3.45 -28.95
C PRO A 12 -8.47 1.94 -28.72
N GLY A 13 -8.97 1.56 -27.54
CA GLY A 13 -9.21 0.15 -27.18
C GLY A 13 -7.95 -0.69 -26.93
N SER A 14 -6.75 -0.09 -26.91
CA SER A 14 -5.53 -0.81 -26.54
C SER A 14 -5.53 -1.19 -25.05
N ILE A 15 -4.99 -2.36 -24.74
CA ILE A 15 -4.77 -2.86 -23.38
C ILE A 15 -3.27 -3.05 -23.18
N SER A 16 -2.77 -2.80 -21.96
CA SER A 16 -1.37 -2.98 -21.59
C SER A 16 -1.27 -3.58 -20.19
N ASP A 17 -0.40 -4.58 -20.04
CA ASP A 17 -0.04 -5.19 -18.75
C ASP A 17 1.25 -4.56 -18.15
N ALA A 18 1.73 -3.47 -18.73
CA ALA A 18 2.89 -2.75 -18.20
C ALA A 18 2.57 -2.26 -16.77
N MET A 19 3.47 -2.57 -15.84
CA MET A 19 3.31 -2.11 -14.46
C MET A 19 3.68 -0.63 -14.35
N VAL A 20 2.77 0.14 -13.75
CA VAL A 20 2.89 1.57 -13.48
C VAL A 20 2.45 1.85 -12.05
N GLU A 21 2.96 2.94 -11.49
CA GLU A 21 2.61 3.45 -10.16
C GLU A 21 2.01 4.85 -10.28
N TYR A 22 1.29 5.29 -9.24
CA TYR A 22 0.69 6.63 -9.26
C TYR A 22 1.75 7.75 -9.38
N VAL A 23 2.94 7.52 -8.81
CA VAL A 23 4.08 8.45 -8.91
C VAL A 23 4.58 8.63 -10.35
N ASP A 24 4.25 7.72 -11.27
CA ASP A 24 4.64 7.81 -12.68
C ASP A 24 3.76 8.77 -13.50
N VAL A 25 2.60 9.18 -12.95
CA VAL A 25 1.64 10.05 -13.66
C VAL A 25 2.23 11.44 -13.90
N THR A 26 2.81 12.06 -12.87
CA THR A 26 3.43 13.39 -12.96
C THR A 26 4.56 13.45 -14.01
N PRO A 27 5.61 12.59 -13.96
CA PRO A 27 6.65 12.60 -14.98
C PRO A 27 6.10 12.29 -16.37
N THR A 28 5.07 11.43 -16.49
CA THR A 28 4.44 11.15 -17.79
C THR A 28 3.75 12.39 -18.37
N PHE A 29 3.10 13.21 -17.56
CA PHE A 29 2.48 14.46 -18.02
C PHE A 29 3.50 15.52 -18.40
N ILE A 30 4.61 15.63 -17.65
CA ILE A 30 5.70 16.55 -17.98
C ILE A 30 6.33 16.16 -19.33
N ASP A 31 6.68 14.88 -19.51
CA ASP A 31 7.23 14.35 -20.77
C ASP A 31 6.25 14.53 -21.94
N ALA A 32 4.96 14.24 -21.72
CA ALA A 32 3.91 14.45 -22.71
C ALA A 32 3.76 15.92 -23.16
N ALA A 33 4.05 16.88 -22.26
CA ALA A 33 4.07 18.30 -22.55
C ALA A 33 5.39 18.80 -23.17
N GLY A 34 6.41 17.93 -23.29
CA GLY A 34 7.74 18.29 -23.77
C GLY A 34 8.61 19.02 -22.72
N GLY A 35 8.27 18.89 -21.43
CA GLY A 35 9.05 19.46 -20.34
C GLY A 35 10.25 18.59 -19.94
N GLU A 36 11.15 19.16 -19.15
CA GLU A 36 12.30 18.45 -18.57
C GLU A 36 11.90 17.78 -17.24
N LEU A 37 12.35 16.54 -17.04
CA LEU A 37 12.06 15.78 -15.83
C LEU A 37 12.99 16.19 -14.69
N ASP A 38 12.42 16.56 -13.55
CA ASP A 38 13.18 16.85 -12.34
C ASP A 38 13.65 15.54 -11.67
N PRO A 39 14.94 15.38 -11.33
CA PRO A 39 15.46 14.22 -10.62
C PRO A 39 14.81 13.95 -9.26
N VAL A 40 14.09 14.92 -8.68
CA VAL A 40 13.35 14.75 -7.42
C VAL A 40 12.12 13.84 -7.54
N LEU A 41 11.65 13.56 -8.76
CA LEU A 41 10.47 12.72 -8.97
C LEU A 41 10.79 11.23 -8.73
N ASP A 42 10.02 10.58 -7.86
CA ASP A 42 10.19 9.15 -7.56
C ASP A 42 9.78 8.22 -8.71
N GLY A 43 8.91 8.72 -9.60
CA GLY A 43 8.39 7.98 -10.73
C GLY A 43 9.18 8.21 -12.03
N SER A 44 8.75 7.52 -13.09
CA SER A 44 9.31 7.70 -14.43
C SER A 44 8.22 7.73 -15.50
N SER A 45 8.47 8.39 -16.63
CA SER A 45 7.46 8.49 -17.69
C SER A 45 7.16 7.12 -18.31
N PHE A 46 5.87 6.77 -18.39
CA PHE A 46 5.38 5.62 -19.16
C PHE A 46 4.75 6.04 -20.51
N LEU A 47 5.02 7.26 -20.99
CA LEU A 47 4.61 7.72 -22.32
C LEU A 47 5.00 6.76 -23.46
N PRO A 48 6.17 6.09 -23.43
CA PRO A 48 6.51 5.06 -24.42
C PRO A 48 5.51 3.89 -24.47
N VAL A 49 4.90 3.53 -23.32
CA VAL A 49 3.84 2.51 -23.28
C VAL A 49 2.57 3.04 -23.93
N LEU A 50 2.16 4.26 -23.58
CA LEU A 50 0.95 4.90 -24.13
C LEU A 50 1.01 5.06 -25.65
N THR A 51 2.19 5.33 -26.18
CA THR A 51 2.42 5.56 -27.62
C THR A 51 2.81 4.29 -28.38
N GLY A 52 2.77 3.12 -27.74
CA GLY A 52 3.05 1.83 -28.37
C GLY A 52 4.51 1.60 -28.76
N LYS A 53 5.44 2.39 -28.22
CA LYS A 53 6.89 2.23 -28.44
C LYS A 53 7.48 1.07 -27.64
N THR A 54 6.83 0.68 -26.54
CA THR A 54 7.19 -0.47 -25.70
C THR A 54 5.94 -1.01 -25.00
N ASN A 55 6.00 -2.26 -24.55
CA ASN A 55 4.98 -2.90 -23.72
C ASN A 55 5.42 -3.09 -22.26
N GLN A 56 6.54 -2.48 -21.86
CA GLN A 56 7.10 -2.60 -20.51
C GLN A 56 7.44 -1.23 -19.92
N HIS A 57 7.36 -1.13 -18.60
CA HIS A 57 7.74 0.06 -17.85
C HIS A 57 8.52 -0.32 -16.58
N LYS A 58 7.84 -0.81 -15.53
CA LYS A 58 8.48 -1.28 -14.30
C LYS A 58 8.50 -2.81 -14.16
N ASN A 59 9.53 -3.29 -13.46
CA ASN A 59 9.63 -4.70 -13.04
C ASN A 59 9.07 -4.95 -11.64
N PHE A 60 8.93 -3.90 -10.84
CA PHE A 60 8.35 -3.94 -9.50
C PHE A 60 7.49 -2.70 -9.27
N THR A 61 6.45 -2.86 -8.47
CA THR A 61 5.69 -1.74 -7.89
C THR A 61 5.71 -1.85 -6.38
N TYR A 62 5.55 -0.71 -5.72
CA TYR A 62 5.67 -0.56 -4.28
C TYR A 62 4.40 0.07 -3.71
N GLY A 63 4.22 -0.12 -2.41
CA GLY A 63 3.14 0.53 -1.68
C GLY A 63 3.54 0.77 -0.24
N ILE A 64 3.10 1.91 0.27
CA ILE A 64 3.25 2.32 1.66
C ILE A 64 1.85 2.62 2.19
N MET A 65 1.54 2.11 3.37
CA MET A 65 0.37 2.52 4.12
C MET A 65 0.74 2.78 5.58
N THR A 66 0.12 3.83 6.13
CA THR A 66 0.22 4.27 7.52
C THR A 66 -1.18 4.39 8.10
N THR A 67 -1.36 4.10 9.38
CA THR A 67 -2.62 4.40 10.09
C THR A 67 -2.58 5.75 10.80
N ARG A 68 -1.43 6.43 10.84
CA ARG A 68 -1.28 7.75 11.44
C ARG A 68 -2.09 8.80 10.67
N GLY A 69 -3.20 9.25 11.27
CA GLY A 69 -4.11 10.22 10.64
C GLY A 69 -5.23 9.59 9.83
N ILE A 70 -5.38 8.26 9.87
CA ILE A 70 -6.53 7.56 9.31
C ILE A 70 -7.69 7.58 10.31
N ILE A 71 -8.90 7.84 9.83
CA ILE A 71 -10.12 7.80 10.63
C ILE A 71 -10.30 6.39 11.21
N ASN A 72 -10.44 6.29 12.53
CA ASN A 72 -10.51 5.06 13.32
C ASN A 72 -9.34 4.08 13.06
N GLY A 73 -8.20 4.62 12.64
CA GLY A 73 -6.96 3.89 12.42
C GLY A 73 -6.37 3.33 13.73
N SER A 74 -5.71 2.18 13.64
CA SER A 74 -4.81 1.72 14.71
C SER A 74 -3.79 2.81 15.05
N ASP A 75 -3.28 2.83 16.29
CA ASP A 75 -2.32 3.88 16.68
C ASP A 75 -1.10 3.92 15.76
N GLN A 76 -0.53 2.76 15.43
CA GLN A 76 0.54 2.59 14.46
C GLN A 76 0.37 1.24 13.76
N TYR A 77 0.28 1.25 12.43
CA TYR A 77 0.22 0.03 11.64
C TYR A 77 0.85 0.27 10.28
N ALA A 78 2.17 0.14 10.25
CA ALA A 78 2.94 0.34 9.04
C ALA A 78 2.84 -0.89 8.13
N ILE A 79 2.46 -0.67 6.88
CA ILE A 79 2.45 -1.70 5.85
C ILE A 79 3.37 -1.25 4.72
N ARG A 80 4.18 -2.19 4.23
CA ARG A 80 5.03 -2.03 3.04
C ARG A 80 4.76 -3.18 2.10
N THR A 81 4.72 -2.90 0.80
CA THR A 81 4.52 -3.96 -0.19
C THR A 81 5.42 -3.75 -1.39
N VAL A 82 5.87 -4.87 -1.95
CA VAL A 82 6.45 -4.94 -3.29
C VAL A 82 5.68 -5.97 -4.09
N ARG A 83 5.46 -5.71 -5.37
CA ARG A 83 4.85 -6.64 -6.30
C ARG A 83 5.66 -6.69 -7.59
N ASP A 84 5.92 -7.88 -8.10
CA ASP A 84 6.38 -8.07 -9.48
C ASP A 84 5.20 -8.49 -10.39
N LYS A 85 5.48 -9.01 -11.58
CA LYS A 85 4.42 -9.40 -12.53
C LYS A 85 3.51 -10.52 -12.00
N GLN A 86 4.01 -11.37 -11.10
CA GLN A 86 3.31 -12.56 -10.61
C GLN A 86 3.03 -12.48 -9.10
N TYR A 87 4.03 -12.14 -8.30
CA TYR A 87 3.96 -12.25 -6.84
C TYR A 87 3.88 -10.89 -6.16
N ARG A 88 3.11 -10.84 -5.07
CA ARG A 88 3.08 -9.71 -4.14
C ARG A 88 3.55 -10.16 -2.77
N LEU A 89 4.48 -9.39 -2.20
CA LEU A 89 4.86 -9.46 -0.80
C LEU A 89 4.28 -8.26 -0.06
N ILE A 90 3.67 -8.50 1.08
CA ILE A 90 3.23 -7.50 2.06
C ILE A 90 3.99 -7.77 3.36
N TRP A 91 4.55 -6.72 3.94
CA TRP A 91 5.16 -6.72 5.26
C TRP A 91 4.33 -5.84 6.19
N ASN A 92 3.71 -6.46 7.19
CA ASN A 92 3.02 -5.79 8.29
C ASN A 92 4.03 -5.59 9.42
N LEU A 93 4.69 -4.43 9.48
CA LEU A 93 5.79 -4.21 10.43
C LEU A 93 5.31 -4.15 11.89
N ASN A 94 4.01 -3.89 12.12
CA ASN A 94 3.37 -3.89 13.42
C ASN A 94 2.40 -5.09 13.59
N HIS A 95 2.77 -6.27 13.08
CA HIS A 95 1.87 -7.44 13.06
C HIS A 95 1.36 -7.90 14.44
N ASP A 96 2.09 -7.59 15.52
CA ASP A 96 1.66 -7.91 16.89
C ASP A 96 0.46 -7.08 17.38
N ALA A 97 0.13 -5.99 16.68
CA ALA A 97 -1.04 -5.18 16.96
C ALA A 97 -2.25 -5.60 16.11
N GLU A 98 -3.45 -5.21 16.55
CA GLU A 98 -4.63 -5.33 15.71
C GLU A 98 -4.73 -4.14 14.75
N PHE A 99 -5.12 -4.43 13.50
CA PHE A 99 -5.45 -3.44 12.50
C PHE A 99 -6.89 -2.93 12.71
N SER A 100 -7.07 -1.61 12.61
CA SER A 100 -8.37 -0.95 12.55
C SER A 100 -8.38 0.22 11.57
N ASN A 101 -9.57 0.51 11.03
CA ASN A 101 -9.88 1.71 10.27
C ASN A 101 -11.40 1.96 10.25
N VAL A 102 -11.82 3.05 9.58
CA VAL A 102 -13.23 3.42 9.39
C VAL A 102 -14.08 2.32 8.74
N CYS A 103 -13.52 1.48 7.87
CA CYS A 103 -14.27 0.44 7.17
C CYS A 103 -14.87 -0.60 8.13
N MET A 104 -14.25 -0.80 9.30
CA MET A 104 -14.76 -1.70 10.33
C MET A 104 -16.08 -1.22 10.97
N HIS A 105 -16.46 0.04 10.78
CA HIS A 105 -17.70 0.61 11.30
C HIS A 105 -18.84 0.62 10.27
N THR A 106 -18.60 0.12 9.06
CA THR A 106 -19.64 0.04 8.02
C THR A 106 -20.62 -1.09 8.29
N ASP A 107 -21.88 -0.92 7.87
CA ASP A 107 -22.92 -1.96 7.96
C ASP A 107 -22.47 -3.29 7.34
N TYR A 108 -21.70 -3.22 6.24
CA TYR A 108 -21.15 -4.40 5.58
C TYR A 108 -20.20 -5.17 6.51
N TYR A 109 -19.22 -4.51 7.13
CA TYR A 109 -18.30 -5.17 8.04
C TYR A 109 -19.00 -5.70 9.30
N GLN A 110 -19.94 -4.92 9.85
CA GLN A 110 -20.75 -5.34 11.00
C GLN A 110 -21.60 -6.57 10.67
N SER A 111 -22.17 -6.64 9.47
CA SER A 111 -22.92 -7.83 9.02
C SER A 111 -22.06 -9.10 8.97
N MET A 112 -20.77 -8.99 8.60
CA MET A 112 -19.84 -10.12 8.62
C MET A 112 -19.51 -10.57 10.04
N ILE A 113 -19.39 -9.63 10.99
CA ILE A 113 -19.22 -9.97 12.40
C ILE A 113 -20.43 -10.77 12.90
N GLU A 114 -21.64 -10.29 12.63
CA GLU A 114 -22.87 -10.95 13.09
C GLU A 114 -23.04 -12.33 12.43
N ALA A 115 -22.75 -12.47 11.13
CA ALA A 115 -22.73 -13.77 10.46
C ALA A 115 -21.71 -14.73 11.08
N GLY A 116 -20.50 -14.23 11.41
CA GLY A 116 -19.46 -15.01 12.06
C GLY A 116 -19.86 -15.51 13.46
N LYS A 117 -20.57 -14.68 14.23
CA LYS A 117 -21.17 -15.05 15.53
C LYS A 117 -22.30 -16.06 15.37
N ALA A 118 -23.11 -15.92 14.32
CA ALA A 118 -24.21 -16.84 13.99
C ALA A 118 -23.74 -18.19 13.44
N GLY A 119 -22.43 -18.37 13.20
CA GLY A 119 -21.84 -19.66 12.84
C GLY A 119 -21.15 -19.69 11.48
N ASP A 120 -21.22 -18.64 10.66
CA ASP A 120 -20.56 -18.58 9.36
C ASP A 120 -19.02 -18.58 9.53
N ALA A 121 -18.40 -19.71 9.23
CA ALA A 121 -16.96 -19.90 9.35
C ALA A 121 -16.16 -18.99 8.39
N LYS A 122 -16.69 -18.71 7.19
CA LYS A 122 -16.02 -17.85 6.21
C LYS A 122 -16.05 -16.41 6.68
N ALA A 123 -17.20 -15.93 7.15
CA ALA A 123 -17.31 -14.57 7.69
C ALA A 123 -16.39 -14.37 8.90
N ARG A 124 -16.34 -15.35 9.82
CA ARG A 124 -15.41 -15.34 10.95
C ARG A 124 -13.95 -15.26 10.52
N LEU A 125 -13.54 -16.10 9.57
CA LEU A 125 -12.18 -16.11 9.03
C LEU A 125 -11.80 -14.77 8.38
N LEU A 126 -12.71 -14.16 7.61
CA LEU A 126 -12.46 -12.88 6.95
C LEU A 126 -12.33 -11.73 7.95
N VAL A 127 -13.17 -11.70 8.99
CA VAL A 127 -13.09 -10.72 10.08
C VAL A 127 -11.76 -10.84 10.83
N GLU A 128 -11.37 -12.07 11.18
CA GLU A 128 -10.10 -12.34 11.87
C GLU A 128 -8.90 -11.93 11.01
N LYS A 129 -8.86 -12.37 9.74
CA LYS A 129 -7.80 -11.99 8.79
C LYS A 129 -7.67 -10.48 8.59
N TYR A 130 -8.79 -9.74 8.62
CA TYR A 130 -8.75 -8.30 8.45
C TYR A 130 -8.08 -7.59 9.63
N LYS A 131 -8.34 -8.11 10.84
CA LYS A 131 -7.96 -7.52 12.12
C LYS A 131 -6.56 -7.95 12.57
N THR A 132 -6.24 -9.23 12.43
CA THR A 132 -4.98 -9.83 12.86
C THR A 132 -4.25 -10.35 11.63
N ARG A 133 -3.12 -9.73 11.30
CA ARG A 133 -2.36 -10.02 10.08
C ARG A 133 -0.98 -10.55 10.45
N PRO A 134 -0.48 -11.58 9.76
CA PRO A 134 0.87 -12.09 10.01
C PRO A 134 1.92 -11.06 9.58
N GLU A 135 3.15 -11.20 10.06
CA GLU A 135 4.25 -10.31 9.67
C GLU A 135 4.43 -10.23 8.16
N PHE A 136 4.47 -11.39 7.49
CA PHE A 136 4.65 -11.47 6.05
C PHE A 136 3.47 -12.17 5.38
N GLU A 137 3.02 -11.58 4.29
CA GLU A 137 2.02 -12.17 3.39
C GLU A 137 2.59 -12.22 1.97
N LEU A 138 2.73 -13.42 1.42
CA LEU A 138 3.19 -13.65 0.06
C LEU A 138 2.05 -14.27 -0.75
N TYR A 139 1.74 -13.67 -1.89
CA TYR A 139 0.66 -14.14 -2.77
C TYR A 139 1.18 -14.33 -4.20
N ASP A 140 0.74 -15.40 -4.86
CA ASP A 140 0.81 -15.52 -6.32
C ASP A 140 -0.46 -14.87 -6.90
N CYS A 141 -0.35 -13.63 -7.35
CA CYS A 141 -1.50 -12.86 -7.84
C CYS A 141 -2.09 -13.42 -9.14
N ALA A 142 -1.38 -14.30 -9.87
CA ALA A 142 -1.89 -14.92 -11.08
C ALA A 142 -2.72 -16.16 -10.74
N ALA A 143 -2.24 -16.99 -9.82
CA ALA A 143 -2.93 -18.20 -9.37
C ALA A 143 -4.03 -17.91 -8.32
N ASP A 144 -3.86 -16.84 -7.53
CA ASP A 144 -4.78 -16.40 -6.48
C ASP A 144 -5.08 -14.89 -6.61
N PRO A 145 -5.94 -14.51 -7.57
CA PRO A 145 -6.25 -13.10 -7.83
C PRO A 145 -6.92 -12.36 -6.66
N LEU A 146 -7.46 -13.10 -5.69
CA LEU A 146 -8.10 -12.55 -4.49
C LEU A 146 -7.15 -12.50 -3.29
N GLU A 147 -5.91 -13.00 -3.43
CA GLU A 147 -4.87 -12.96 -2.40
C GLU A 147 -5.35 -13.59 -1.08
N MET A 148 -5.97 -14.77 -1.18
CA MET A 148 -6.57 -15.47 -0.05
C MET A 148 -5.66 -16.52 0.60
N ASN A 149 -4.63 -16.98 -0.10
CA ASN A 149 -3.74 -18.06 0.32
C ASN A 149 -2.32 -17.51 0.55
N ASN A 150 -1.98 -17.23 1.80
CA ASN A 150 -0.66 -16.73 2.15
C ASN A 150 0.40 -17.85 2.03
N LEU A 151 1.39 -17.62 1.16
CA LEU A 151 2.49 -18.53 0.83
C LEU A 151 3.78 -18.25 1.61
N ALA A 152 3.80 -17.24 2.50
CA ALA A 152 5.04 -16.77 3.12
C ALA A 152 5.75 -17.84 3.99
N GLY A 153 4.99 -18.78 4.55
CA GLY A 153 5.50 -19.91 5.34
C GLY A 153 5.86 -21.16 4.52
N ASP A 154 5.57 -21.19 3.22
CA ASP A 154 5.80 -22.37 2.38
C ASP A 154 7.23 -22.38 1.84
N LEU A 155 7.97 -23.46 2.18
CA LEU A 155 9.36 -23.66 1.77
C LEU A 155 9.56 -23.66 0.26
N LYS A 156 8.53 -24.03 -0.52
CA LYS A 156 8.56 -23.96 -1.99
C LYS A 156 8.77 -22.54 -2.49
N TYR A 157 8.31 -21.53 -1.75
CA TYR A 157 8.36 -20.12 -2.16
C TYR A 157 9.47 -19.34 -1.44
N LYS A 158 10.38 -20.02 -0.73
CA LYS A 158 11.45 -19.39 0.03
C LYS A 158 12.32 -18.43 -0.79
N GLU A 159 12.69 -18.82 -2.01
CA GLU A 159 13.50 -17.97 -2.90
C GLU A 159 12.74 -16.73 -3.38
N VAL A 160 11.45 -16.88 -3.69
CA VAL A 160 10.56 -15.76 -4.07
C VAL A 160 10.44 -14.78 -2.91
N MET A 161 10.19 -15.30 -1.71
CA MET A 161 10.10 -14.53 -0.48
C MET A 161 11.39 -13.74 -0.22
N GLN A 162 12.55 -14.40 -0.28
CA GLN A 162 13.85 -13.75 -0.07
C GLN A 162 14.11 -12.65 -1.10
N ARG A 163 13.87 -12.92 -2.39
CA ARG A 163 14.06 -11.95 -3.47
C ARG A 163 13.18 -10.72 -3.31
N LEU A 164 11.88 -10.91 -3.05
CA LEU A 164 10.95 -9.79 -2.87
C LEU A 164 11.25 -9.03 -1.58
N ASN A 165 11.54 -9.71 -0.47
CA ASN A 165 11.91 -9.05 0.77
C ASN A 165 13.18 -8.20 0.60
N GLN A 166 14.20 -8.74 -0.08
CA GLN A 166 15.41 -7.99 -0.41
C GLN A 166 15.11 -6.77 -1.30
N ARG A 167 14.25 -6.93 -2.30
CA ARG A 167 13.90 -5.79 -3.16
C ARG A 167 13.12 -4.72 -2.42
N LEU A 168 12.21 -5.12 -1.52
CA LEU A 168 11.44 -4.20 -0.69
C LEU A 168 12.33 -3.44 0.29
N THR A 169 13.24 -4.13 0.99
CA THR A 169 14.13 -3.51 1.97
C THR A 169 15.13 -2.56 1.30
N THR A 170 15.69 -2.93 0.14
CA THR A 170 16.53 -2.03 -0.65
C THR A 170 15.75 -0.79 -1.08
N TRP A 171 14.53 -0.96 -1.60
CA TRP A 171 13.70 0.18 -1.98
C TRP A 171 13.37 1.09 -0.78
N MET A 172 13.01 0.52 0.36
CA MET A 172 12.79 1.30 1.59
C MET A 172 14.01 2.15 1.95
N GLN A 173 15.22 1.59 1.85
CA GLN A 173 16.47 2.33 2.08
C GLN A 173 16.68 3.45 1.06
N GLU A 174 16.42 3.19 -0.23
CA GLU A 174 16.48 4.20 -1.31
C GLU A 174 15.55 5.39 -1.02
N GLN A 175 14.39 5.14 -0.38
CA GLN A 175 13.40 6.16 -0.02
C GLN A 175 13.66 6.81 1.35
N GLY A 176 14.70 6.42 2.08
CA GLY A 176 14.94 6.88 3.46
C GLY A 176 13.89 6.37 4.46
N ASP A 177 13.21 5.27 4.15
CA ASP A 177 12.20 4.64 4.99
C ASP A 177 12.85 3.69 6.01
N GLN A 178 12.74 4.05 7.28
CA GLN A 178 13.25 3.33 8.44
C GLN A 178 12.21 2.38 9.05
N GLY A 179 11.14 2.07 8.31
CA GLY A 179 10.08 1.16 8.74
C GLY A 179 9.24 1.76 9.86
N ILE A 180 9.30 1.15 11.05
CA ILE A 180 8.50 1.58 12.21
C ILE A 180 8.84 3.00 12.66
N GLU A 181 10.10 3.42 12.58
CA GLU A 181 10.44 4.80 12.95
C GLU A 181 9.81 5.80 11.99
N THR A 182 9.79 5.50 10.69
CA THR A 182 9.09 6.32 9.69
C THR A 182 7.58 6.37 9.94
N GLU A 183 6.97 5.26 10.36
CA GLU A 183 5.55 5.25 10.78
C GLU A 183 5.32 6.13 12.01
N ARG A 184 6.19 6.09 13.01
CA ARG A 184 6.09 6.93 14.21
C ARG A 184 6.19 8.42 13.86
N ASP A 185 7.05 8.77 12.91
CA ASP A 185 7.23 10.15 12.45
C ASP A 185 6.21 10.63 11.42
N ALA A 186 5.38 9.75 10.87
CA ALA A 186 4.38 10.11 9.88
C ALA A 186 3.43 11.22 10.39
N ILE A 187 3.22 11.28 11.70
CA ILE A 187 2.41 12.34 12.31
C ILE A 187 3.01 13.74 12.15
N LEU A 188 4.34 13.86 12.18
CA LEU A 188 5.04 15.15 12.05
C LEU A 188 4.91 15.72 10.64
N ARG A 189 4.55 14.89 9.66
CA ARG A 189 4.31 15.31 8.28
C ARG A 189 2.92 15.95 8.10
N GLN A 190 2.04 15.88 9.10
CA GLN A 190 0.76 16.56 9.03
C GLN A 190 0.96 18.04 9.34
N GLU A 191 0.36 18.90 8.51
CA GLU A 191 0.49 20.37 8.58
C GLU A 191 0.29 20.93 10.00
N LYS A 192 -0.69 20.40 10.75
CA LYS A 192 -1.01 20.83 12.13
C LYS A 192 0.05 20.46 13.19
N PHE A 193 1.04 19.64 12.84
CA PHE A 193 2.10 19.16 13.73
C PHE A 193 3.51 19.43 13.20
N LYS A 194 3.66 20.04 12.02
CA LYS A 194 4.94 20.19 11.32
C LYS A 194 6.02 20.94 12.10
N ASP A 195 5.60 21.90 12.94
CA ASP A 195 6.50 22.74 13.73
C ASP A 195 6.69 22.24 15.18
N LEU A 196 6.14 21.08 15.52
CA LEU A 196 6.22 20.50 16.87
C LEU A 196 7.35 19.49 16.97
N THR A 197 7.92 19.37 18.17
CA THR A 197 8.77 18.22 18.47
C THR A 197 7.94 16.93 18.47
N ARG A 198 8.60 15.78 18.29
CA ARG A 198 7.99 14.45 18.35
C ARG A 198 7.08 14.26 19.58
N GLU A 199 7.60 14.65 20.75
CA GLU A 199 6.88 14.53 22.01
C GLU A 199 5.62 15.44 22.06
N GLN A 200 5.76 16.69 21.61
CA GLN A 200 4.65 17.66 21.57
C GLN A 200 3.55 17.20 20.61
N ALA A 201 3.91 16.75 19.41
CA ALA A 201 2.98 16.23 18.42
C ALA A 201 2.22 15.01 18.96
N MET A 202 2.93 14.05 19.55
CA MET A 202 2.32 12.84 20.12
C MET A 202 1.39 13.14 21.29
N LYS A 203 1.77 14.05 22.20
CA LYS A 203 0.90 14.47 23.31
C LYS A 203 -0.39 15.11 22.79
N ARG A 204 -0.29 15.97 21.78
CA ARG A 204 -1.44 16.63 21.16
C ARG A 204 -2.33 15.64 20.40
N PHE A 205 -1.73 14.69 19.69
CA PHE A 205 -2.44 13.65 18.96
C PHE A 205 -3.28 12.78 19.88
N LYS A 206 -2.68 12.22 20.93
CA LYS A 206 -3.37 11.40 21.93
C LYS A 206 -4.52 12.16 22.58
N ARG A 207 -4.31 13.43 22.94
CA ARG A 207 -5.37 14.27 23.50
C ARG A 207 -6.55 14.45 22.56
N ASN A 208 -6.29 14.67 21.27
CA ASN A 208 -7.35 14.84 20.28
C ASN A 208 -8.13 13.55 20.04
N ARG A 209 -7.41 12.42 19.95
CA ARG A 209 -8.02 11.09 19.77
C ARG A 209 -8.92 10.71 20.94
N ASN A 210 -8.49 10.96 22.18
CA ASN A 210 -9.30 10.67 23.36
C ASN A 210 -10.55 11.58 23.46
N ARG A 211 -10.55 12.77 22.83
CA ARG A 211 -11.75 13.60 22.75
C ARG A 211 -12.77 13.03 21.76
N SER A 212 -12.33 12.61 20.58
CA SER A 212 -13.20 12.00 19.58
C SER A 212 -13.75 10.62 19.98
N GLU A 213 -13.10 9.90 20.90
CA GLU A 213 -13.61 8.64 21.45
C GLU A 213 -14.68 8.85 22.55
N ASN A 214 -14.84 10.08 23.07
CA ASN A 214 -15.77 10.42 24.16
C ASN A 214 -16.96 11.31 23.72
N GLU A 215 -17.06 11.62 22.43
CA GLU A 215 -18.15 12.38 21.78
C GLU A 215 -18.95 11.45 20.87
#